data_AF-A0A1X7SFR9-F1
#
_entry.id   AF-A0A1X7SFR9-F1
#
_cell.length_a   1.000
_cell.length_b   1.000
_cell.length_c   1.000
_cell.angle_alpha   90.00
_cell.angle_beta   90.00
_cell.angle_gamma   90.00
#
_symmetry.space_group_name_H-M   'P 1'
#
loop_
_entity.id
_entity.type
_entity.pdbx_description
1 polymer ?
#
loop_
_entity_poly.entity_id
_entity_poly.type
_entity_poly.pdbx_seq_one_letter_code
_entity_poly.pdbx_strand_id
1 'polypeptide(L)'
;MKDVLQKHFDPKPSPIVQRFKFHTRVRKQDETVATYVAELRVIGEHCDFQDSLDAMIRDRLVCGINSIRIQRRLLQEPDLDYDKAFQIAQAMELAAHDDADHLNNLHAVLQTLEEAGLTLKQSKCKFGVPSVEYLGHIIDSDGLHPSEAKVKAIREAPTPTNVTELKSFLGLLNYYHKFLPDVATVLSPLHLLLRKDTPWKWSQDQEKAFQKAKAMLHSSSVLTHYDEKKPLVVACDASPYGLGAVLSHRMSDGTDLPVAYASRTLSAAEKKYSQLEKEALAIIFAVRKFHDYIYGRKFVLHSDHKPLQFLLSESKQIPLLASSRIQRWAIALSAYNY
;
A
#
# COMPACT_ATOMS: atom_id res chain seq x y z
N MET A 1 -53.65 24.88 -18.03
CA MET A 1 -53.11 26.03 -17.25
C MET A 1 -51.72 25.75 -16.67
N LYS A 2 -51.49 24.60 -16.00
CA LYS A 2 -50.14 24.20 -15.51
C LYS A 2 -49.06 24.15 -16.60
N ASP A 3 -49.32 23.53 -17.76
CA ASP A 3 -48.33 23.47 -18.86
C ASP A 3 -47.98 24.83 -19.48
N VAL A 4 -48.93 25.77 -19.49
CA VAL A 4 -48.72 27.12 -20.02
C VAL A 4 -47.89 27.95 -19.05
N LEU A 5 -48.13 27.80 -17.74
CA LEU A 5 -47.35 28.45 -16.68
C LEU A 5 -45.92 27.87 -16.60
N GLN A 6 -45.76 26.54 -16.72
CA GLN A 6 -44.45 25.90 -16.72
C GLN A 6 -43.55 26.40 -17.87
N LYS A 7 -44.12 26.58 -19.07
CA LYS A 7 -43.42 27.19 -20.21
C LYS A 7 -43.09 28.68 -20.03
N HIS A 8 -43.76 29.37 -19.10
CA HIS A 8 -43.58 30.80 -18.85
C HIS A 8 -42.53 31.08 -17.77
N PHE A 9 -42.33 30.17 -16.80
CA PHE A 9 -41.38 30.32 -15.70
C PHE A 9 -39.98 29.76 -15.97
N ASP A 10 -39.82 28.92 -17.00
CA ASP A 10 -38.54 28.30 -17.36
C ASP A 10 -38.29 28.47 -18.88
N PRO A 11 -37.97 29.70 -19.34
CA PRO A 11 -37.79 29.97 -20.75
C PRO A 11 -36.65 29.10 -21.31
N LYS A 12 -36.90 28.43 -22.43
CA LYS A 12 -35.89 27.60 -23.11
C LYS A 12 -34.59 28.40 -23.24
N PRO A 13 -33.45 27.86 -22.78
CA PRO A 13 -32.18 28.58 -22.84
C PRO A 13 -31.89 29.04 -24.26
N SER A 14 -31.54 30.32 -24.42
CA SER A 14 -31.23 30.89 -25.74
C SER A 14 -29.98 30.23 -26.32
N PRO A 15 -30.06 29.58 -27.50
CA PRO A 15 -28.91 28.86 -28.07
C PRO A 15 -27.69 29.75 -28.29
N ILE A 16 -27.90 31.02 -28.67
CA ILE A 16 -26.78 31.96 -28.88
C ILE A 16 -26.06 32.31 -27.58
N VAL A 17 -26.79 32.43 -26.47
CA VAL A 17 -26.20 32.70 -25.15
C VAL A 17 -25.40 31.49 -24.67
N GLN A 18 -25.92 30.28 -24.90
CA GLN A 18 -25.23 29.05 -24.50
C GLN A 18 -24.00 28.80 -25.36
N ARG A 19 -24.06 29.08 -26.67
CA ARG A 19 -22.88 29.06 -27.55
C ARG A 19 -21.81 30.05 -27.10
N PHE A 20 -22.20 31.27 -26.73
CA PHE A 20 -21.26 32.25 -26.18
C PHE A 20 -20.59 31.72 -24.90
N LYS A 21 -21.35 31.16 -23.96
CA LYS A 21 -20.81 30.54 -22.74
C LYS A 21 -19.87 29.39 -23.07
N PHE A 22 -20.28 28.51 -24.00
CA PHE A 22 -19.49 27.37 -24.44
C PHE A 22 -18.14 27.82 -25.02
N HIS A 23 -18.14 28.73 -25.99
CA HIS A 23 -16.92 29.19 -26.68
C HIS A 23 -16.01 30.06 -25.81
N THR A 24 -16.49 30.64 -24.72
CA THR A 24 -15.69 31.44 -23.78
C THR A 24 -15.22 30.65 -22.55
N ARG A 25 -15.74 29.44 -22.32
CA ARG A 25 -15.43 28.63 -21.15
C ARG A 25 -13.98 28.13 -21.19
N VAL A 26 -13.12 28.64 -20.32
CA VAL A 26 -11.76 28.14 -20.08
C VAL A 26 -11.73 27.34 -18.79
N ARG A 27 -10.94 26.27 -18.70
CA ARG A 27 -10.81 25.46 -17.48
C ARG A 27 -10.35 26.35 -16.32
N LYS A 28 -11.01 26.25 -15.16
CA LYS A 28 -10.61 26.98 -13.94
C LYS A 28 -9.34 26.37 -13.35
N GLN A 29 -8.66 27.09 -12.46
CA GLN A 29 -7.38 26.65 -11.90
C GLN A 29 -7.52 25.38 -11.04
N ASP A 30 -8.61 25.26 -10.26
CA ASP A 30 -8.86 24.14 -9.35
C ASP A 30 -9.86 23.10 -9.92
N GLU A 31 -9.99 23.06 -11.24
CA GLU A 31 -10.97 22.22 -11.92
C GLU A 31 -10.28 21.10 -12.72
N THR A 32 -10.69 19.85 -12.47
CA THR A 32 -10.17 18.68 -13.21
C THR A 32 -10.60 18.69 -14.68
N VAL A 33 -9.87 18.00 -15.55
CA VAL A 33 -10.27 17.79 -16.96
C VAL A 33 -11.66 17.16 -17.04
N ALA A 34 -11.96 16.19 -16.16
CA ALA A 34 -13.25 15.50 -16.13
C ALA A 34 -14.41 16.45 -15.80
N THR A 35 -14.26 17.27 -14.75
CA THR A 35 -15.26 18.27 -14.35
C THR A 35 -15.47 19.31 -15.45
N TYR A 36 -14.38 19.79 -16.04
CA TYR A 36 -14.42 20.77 -17.13
C TYR A 36 -15.20 20.26 -18.35
N VAL A 37 -14.92 19.04 -18.80
CA VAL A 37 -15.60 18.44 -19.94
C VAL A 37 -17.07 18.13 -19.64
N ALA A 38 -17.39 17.70 -18.41
CA ALA A 38 -18.76 17.53 -17.97
C ALA A 38 -19.55 18.85 -18.03
N GLU A 39 -18.98 19.95 -17.55
CA GLU A 39 -19.62 21.27 -17.67
C GLU A 39 -19.78 21.72 -19.13
N LEU A 40 -18.79 21.48 -19.99
CA LEU A 40 -18.90 21.78 -21.43
C LEU A 40 -20.06 21.00 -22.07
N ARG A 41 -20.24 19.73 -21.71
CA ARG A 41 -21.33 18.89 -22.21
C ARG A 41 -22.70 19.45 -21.77
N VAL A 42 -22.85 19.83 -20.49
CA VAL A 42 -24.08 20.45 -19.97
C VAL A 42 -24.41 21.76 -20.70
N ILE A 43 -23.43 22.62 -20.95
CA ILE A 43 -23.66 23.86 -21.72
C ILE A 43 -24.01 23.55 -23.17
N GLY A 44 -23.33 22.57 -23.77
CA GLY A 44 -23.49 22.16 -25.16
C GLY A 44 -24.87 21.59 -25.51
N GLU A 45 -25.55 20.95 -24.56
CA GLU A 45 -26.92 20.44 -24.72
C GLU A 45 -27.93 21.52 -25.14
N HIS A 46 -27.66 22.77 -24.77
CA HIS A 46 -28.51 23.92 -25.08
C HIS A 46 -27.99 24.79 -26.23
N CYS A 47 -26.95 24.36 -26.93
CA CYS A 47 -26.31 25.11 -28.01
C CYS A 47 -26.84 24.78 -29.41
N ASP A 48 -27.76 23.82 -29.55
CA ASP A 48 -28.23 23.30 -30.84
C ASP A 48 -27.05 22.88 -31.76
N PHE A 49 -26.06 22.16 -31.20
CA PHE A 49 -24.93 21.61 -31.97
C PHE A 49 -25.28 20.32 -32.72
N GLN A 50 -26.47 19.75 -32.49
CA GLN A 50 -26.92 18.51 -33.12
C GLN A 50 -25.86 17.40 -32.96
N ASP A 51 -25.55 16.67 -34.04
CA ASP A 51 -24.60 15.56 -34.05
C ASP A 51 -23.12 16.00 -33.95
N SER A 52 -22.85 17.31 -33.88
CA SER A 52 -21.49 17.86 -33.81
C SER A 52 -21.01 18.20 -32.39
N LEU A 53 -21.81 17.91 -31.36
CA LEU A 53 -21.49 18.25 -29.97
C LEU A 53 -20.09 17.77 -29.54
N ASP A 54 -19.74 16.52 -29.86
CA ASP A 54 -18.45 15.95 -29.47
C ASP A 54 -17.28 16.65 -30.18
N ALA A 55 -17.44 17.01 -31.47
CA ALA A 55 -16.44 17.80 -32.19
C ALA A 55 -16.26 19.20 -31.57
N MET A 56 -17.36 19.84 -31.15
CA MET A 56 -17.32 21.14 -30.47
C MET A 56 -16.64 21.03 -29.10
N ILE A 57 -16.91 19.96 -28.33
CA ILE A 57 -16.27 19.72 -27.03
C ILE A 57 -14.77 19.46 -27.20
N ARG A 58 -14.38 18.65 -28.19
CA ARG A 58 -12.97 18.45 -28.54
C ARG A 58 -12.26 19.77 -28.80
N ASP A 59 -12.80 20.60 -29.69
CA ASP A 59 -12.17 21.86 -30.07
C ASP A 59 -12.08 22.81 -28.85
N ARG A 60 -13.12 22.83 -28.02
CA ARG A 60 -13.15 23.65 -26.79
C ARG A 60 -12.25 23.10 -25.69
N LEU A 61 -12.04 21.80 -25.61
CA LEU A 61 -11.06 21.18 -24.73
C LEU A 61 -9.65 21.61 -25.13
N VAL A 62 -9.31 21.52 -26.41
CA VAL A 62 -8.00 21.95 -26.94
C VAL A 62 -7.75 23.44 -26.69
N CYS A 63 -8.73 24.30 -26.97
CA CYS A 63 -8.55 25.76 -26.85
C CYS A 63 -8.65 26.27 -25.40
N GLY A 64 -9.46 25.61 -24.57
CA GLY A 64 -9.82 26.10 -23.25
C GLY A 64 -9.07 25.43 -22.10
N ILE A 65 -8.24 24.41 -22.36
CA ILE A 65 -7.41 23.80 -21.34
C ILE A 65 -6.29 24.76 -20.91
N ASN A 66 -6.19 25.02 -19.61
CA ASN A 66 -5.18 25.91 -19.03
C ASN A 66 -3.84 25.18 -18.77
N SER A 67 -3.43 24.30 -19.69
CA SER A 67 -2.17 23.56 -19.61
C SER A 67 -1.49 23.51 -20.98
N ILE A 68 -0.39 24.24 -21.14
CA ILE A 68 0.36 24.33 -22.39
C ILE A 68 0.89 22.95 -22.85
N ARG A 69 1.20 22.07 -21.88
CA ARG A 69 1.71 20.71 -22.12
C ARG A 69 0.62 19.83 -22.74
N ILE A 70 -0.57 19.83 -22.13
CA ILE A 70 -1.70 19.04 -22.63
C ILE A 70 -2.15 19.59 -23.98
N GLN A 71 -2.27 20.92 -24.12
CA GLN A 71 -2.66 21.55 -25.36
C GLN A 71 -1.70 21.20 -26.52
N ARG A 72 -0.38 21.28 -26.31
CA ARG A 72 0.59 20.88 -27.34
C ARG A 72 0.46 19.42 -27.74
N ARG A 73 0.26 18.52 -26.76
CA ARG A 73 0.11 17.09 -27.05
C ARG A 73 -1.14 16.81 -27.89
N LEU A 74 -2.27 17.45 -27.55
CA LEU A 74 -3.52 17.33 -28.30
C LEU A 74 -3.35 17.85 -29.74
N LEU A 75 -2.67 18.98 -29.93
CA LEU A 75 -2.42 19.56 -31.25
C LEU A 75 -1.47 18.73 -32.15
N GLN A 76 -0.74 17.76 -31.57
CA GLN A 76 0.14 16.86 -32.32
C GLN A 76 -0.57 15.59 -32.80
N GLU A 77 -1.81 15.36 -32.37
CA GLU A 77 -2.58 14.18 -32.78
C GLU A 77 -3.24 14.40 -34.16
N PRO A 78 -2.87 13.61 -35.20
CA PRO A 78 -3.36 13.81 -36.55
C PRO A 78 -4.87 13.54 -36.71
N ASP A 79 -5.39 12.54 -35.99
CA ASP A 79 -6.81 12.13 -36.04
C ASP A 79 -7.47 12.26 -34.67
N LEU A 80 -7.47 13.49 -34.14
CA LEU A 80 -8.02 13.80 -32.82
C LEU A 80 -9.56 13.84 -32.87
N ASP A 81 -10.20 12.86 -32.26
CA ASP A 81 -11.62 12.86 -31.92
C ASP A 81 -11.83 13.24 -30.43
N TYR A 82 -13.08 13.36 -30.00
CA TYR A 82 -13.43 13.71 -28.63
C TYR A 82 -12.89 12.69 -27.61
N ASP A 83 -13.11 11.40 -27.83
CA ASP A 83 -12.75 10.36 -26.88
C ASP A 83 -11.24 10.30 -26.67
N LYS A 84 -10.46 10.36 -27.76
CA LYS A 84 -9.00 10.45 -27.70
C LYS A 84 -8.54 11.73 -27.01
N ALA A 85 -9.14 12.88 -27.33
CA ALA A 85 -8.76 14.14 -26.69
C ALA A 85 -9.01 14.10 -25.18
N PHE A 86 -10.15 13.56 -24.76
CA PHE A 86 -10.50 13.40 -23.36
C PHE A 86 -9.55 12.44 -22.65
N GLN A 87 -9.30 11.25 -23.22
CA GLN A 87 -8.39 10.25 -22.65
C GLN A 87 -6.96 10.79 -22.51
N ILE A 88 -6.42 11.46 -23.54
CA ILE A 88 -5.09 12.05 -23.50
C ILE A 88 -5.02 13.14 -22.43
N ALA A 89 -5.98 14.07 -22.40
CA ALA A 89 -5.99 15.16 -21.44
C ALA A 89 -6.12 14.66 -20.00
N GLN A 90 -6.99 13.67 -19.75
CA GLN A 90 -7.20 13.07 -18.44
C GLN A 90 -5.97 12.28 -17.98
N ALA A 91 -5.38 11.45 -18.84
CA ALA A 91 -4.16 10.70 -18.52
C ALA A 91 -2.97 11.64 -18.22
N MET A 92 -2.83 12.73 -18.99
CA MET A 92 -1.76 13.70 -18.77
C MET A 92 -1.96 14.60 -17.55
N GLU A 93 -3.20 14.86 -17.13
CA GLU A 93 -3.50 15.53 -15.86
C GLU A 93 -3.13 14.64 -14.67
N LEU A 94 -3.52 13.37 -14.71
CA LEU A 94 -3.15 12.38 -13.70
C LEU A 94 -1.62 12.21 -13.62
N ALA A 95 -0.95 12.12 -14.77
CA ALA A 95 0.52 12.04 -14.82
C ALA A 95 1.23 13.36 -14.44
N ALA A 96 0.59 14.53 -14.65
CA ALA A 96 1.18 15.82 -14.26
C ALA A 96 1.29 15.99 -12.75
N HIS A 97 0.34 15.45 -12.00
CA HIS A 97 0.38 15.48 -10.55
C HIS A 97 1.54 14.65 -9.97
N ASP A 98 1.99 13.60 -10.67
CA ASP A 98 3.10 12.76 -10.21
C ASP A 98 4.48 13.18 -10.79
N ASP A 99 4.56 13.59 -12.06
CA ASP A 99 5.85 13.87 -12.73
C ASP A 99 6.45 15.24 -12.39
N ALA A 100 5.61 16.27 -12.24
CA ALA A 100 6.10 17.63 -11.97
C ALA A 100 6.74 17.71 -10.58
N ASP A 101 6.08 17.11 -9.58
CA ASP A 101 6.61 17.00 -8.22
C ASP A 101 7.86 16.10 -8.19
N HIS A 102 7.88 15.00 -8.95
CA HIS A 102 9.08 14.17 -9.08
C HIS A 102 10.28 14.95 -9.66
N LEU A 103 10.07 15.73 -10.73
CA LEU A 103 11.13 16.53 -11.34
C LEU A 103 11.59 17.67 -10.43
N ASN A 104 10.66 18.33 -9.73
CA ASN A 104 10.99 19.36 -8.74
C ASN A 104 11.82 18.79 -7.58
N ASN A 105 11.42 17.63 -7.06
CA ASN A 105 12.17 16.92 -6.01
C ASN A 105 13.54 16.47 -6.50
N LEU A 106 13.63 15.92 -7.72
CA LEU A 106 14.89 15.53 -8.33
C LEU A 106 15.83 16.73 -8.47
N HIS A 107 15.33 17.86 -8.95
CA HIS A 107 16.11 19.09 -9.07
C HIS A 107 16.63 19.56 -7.70
N ALA A 108 15.76 19.59 -6.68
CA ALA A 108 16.15 19.97 -5.31
C ALA A 108 17.24 19.03 -4.73
N VAL A 109 17.12 17.72 -4.95
CA VAL A 109 18.13 16.74 -4.52
C VAL A 109 19.46 16.95 -5.25
N LEU A 110 19.43 17.14 -6.57
CA LEU A 110 20.65 17.38 -7.36
C LEU A 110 21.35 18.67 -6.93
N GLN A 111 20.59 19.75 -6.70
CA GLN A 111 21.11 21.01 -6.20
C GLN A 111 21.77 20.83 -4.81
N THR A 112 21.13 20.10 -3.90
CA THR A 112 21.68 19.82 -2.57
C THR A 112 22.99 19.02 -2.65
N LEU A 113 23.07 18.07 -3.58
CA LEU A 113 24.29 17.30 -3.81
C LEU A 113 25.42 18.17 -4.36
N GLU A 114 25.09 19.08 -5.29
CA GLU A 114 26.04 20.04 -5.85
C GLU A 114 26.58 21.00 -4.79
N GLU A 115 25.70 21.57 -3.96
CA GLU A 115 26.06 22.44 -2.82
C GLU A 115 26.95 21.71 -1.80
N ALA A 116 26.73 20.40 -1.60
CA ALA A 116 27.57 19.55 -0.75
C ALA A 116 28.87 19.07 -1.43
N GLY A 117 29.12 19.42 -2.69
CA GLY A 117 30.28 18.99 -3.46
C GLY A 117 30.29 17.50 -3.83
N LEU A 118 29.13 16.85 -3.83
CA LEU A 118 28.97 15.43 -4.16
C LEU A 118 28.61 15.25 -5.64
N THR A 119 29.17 14.20 -6.26
CA THR A 119 28.88 13.84 -7.66
C THR A 119 28.30 12.43 -7.76
N LEU A 120 27.39 12.23 -8.71
CA LEU A 120 26.72 10.96 -8.93
C LEU A 120 27.38 10.18 -10.08
N LYS A 121 27.54 8.86 -9.88
CA LYS A 121 27.96 7.96 -10.95
C LYS A 121 26.75 7.60 -11.83
N GLN A 122 26.64 8.20 -13.01
CA GLN A 122 25.50 8.03 -13.93
C GLN A 122 25.12 6.57 -14.19
N SER A 123 26.09 5.66 -14.31
CA SER A 123 25.82 4.23 -14.54
C SER A 123 25.10 3.50 -13.40
N LYS A 124 25.02 4.09 -12.20
CA LYS A 124 24.26 3.56 -11.06
C LYS A 124 22.93 4.27 -10.84
N CYS A 125 22.64 5.33 -11.60
CA CYS A 125 21.43 6.11 -11.44
C CYS A 125 20.33 5.61 -12.40
N LYS A 126 19.10 5.54 -11.90
CA LYS A 126 17.89 5.24 -12.68
C LYS A 126 16.88 6.34 -12.36
N PHE A 127 16.35 7.01 -13.38
CA PHE A 127 15.43 8.14 -13.23
C PHE A 127 14.15 7.87 -14.03
N GLY A 128 12.99 8.26 -13.51
CA GLY A 128 11.71 8.14 -14.21
C GLY A 128 11.35 6.71 -14.63
N VAL A 129 11.79 5.70 -13.88
CA VAL A 129 11.49 4.29 -14.17
C VAL A 129 10.27 3.82 -13.38
N PRO A 130 9.41 2.96 -13.95
CA PRO A 130 8.20 2.47 -13.27
C PRO A 130 8.51 1.53 -12.09
N SER A 131 9.72 0.96 -12.06
CA SER A 131 10.19 0.14 -10.95
C SER A 131 11.69 0.32 -10.72
N VAL A 132 12.12 0.23 -9.45
CA VAL A 132 13.51 0.37 -9.06
C VAL A 132 13.91 -0.66 -8.00
N GLU A 133 15.11 -1.21 -8.13
CA GLU A 133 15.69 -2.04 -7.09
C GLU A 133 16.40 -1.15 -6.06
N TYR A 134 15.97 -1.22 -4.80
CA TYR A 134 16.52 -0.46 -3.70
C TYR A 134 16.62 -1.34 -2.46
N LEU A 135 17.81 -1.39 -1.84
CA LEU A 135 18.10 -2.21 -0.66
C LEU A 135 17.55 -3.65 -0.77
N GLY A 136 17.79 -4.34 -1.90
CA GLY A 136 17.37 -5.74 -2.07
C GLY A 136 15.87 -5.98 -2.22
N HIS A 137 15.10 -4.91 -2.47
CA HIS A 137 13.68 -4.94 -2.79
C HIS A 137 13.43 -4.28 -4.16
N ILE A 138 12.39 -4.73 -4.86
CA ILE A 138 11.88 -4.03 -6.03
C ILE A 138 10.70 -3.18 -5.55
N ILE A 139 10.70 -1.90 -5.89
CA ILE A 139 9.67 -0.92 -5.53
C ILE A 139 9.01 -0.48 -6.83
N ASP A 140 7.68 -0.59 -6.91
CA ASP A 140 6.87 -0.14 -8.05
C ASP A 140 5.55 0.48 -7.58
N SER A 141 4.61 0.74 -8.50
CA SER A 141 3.29 1.31 -8.17
C SER A 141 2.44 0.41 -7.27
N ASP A 142 2.61 -0.91 -7.37
CA ASP A 142 1.77 -1.89 -6.69
C ASP A 142 2.27 -2.14 -5.26
N GLY A 143 3.58 -2.01 -5.03
CA GLY A 143 4.14 -2.12 -3.70
C GLY A 143 5.64 -2.43 -3.66
N LEU A 144 6.02 -3.13 -2.59
CA LEU A 144 7.33 -3.71 -2.40
C LEU A 144 7.28 -5.19 -2.76
N HIS A 145 8.31 -5.61 -3.47
CA HIS A 145 8.52 -6.99 -3.89
C HIS A 145 9.91 -7.46 -3.46
N PRO A 146 10.09 -8.77 -3.21
CA PRO A 146 11.42 -9.31 -2.96
C PRO A 146 12.26 -9.30 -4.24
N SER A 147 13.55 -8.94 -4.15
CA SER A 147 14.46 -8.95 -5.30
C SER A 147 14.64 -10.38 -5.85
N GLU A 148 14.48 -10.53 -7.16
CA GLU A 148 14.57 -11.82 -7.86
C GLU A 148 15.92 -12.51 -7.61
N ALA A 149 17.02 -11.76 -7.54
CA ALA A 149 18.35 -12.32 -7.29
C ALA A 149 18.45 -13.03 -5.93
N LYS A 150 17.82 -12.47 -4.89
CA LYS A 150 17.84 -13.04 -3.54
C LYS A 150 16.80 -14.13 -3.36
N VAL A 151 15.63 -14.00 -4.00
CA VAL A 151 14.63 -15.07 -4.06
C VAL A 151 15.23 -16.29 -4.75
N LYS A 152 15.94 -16.10 -5.87
CA LYS A 152 16.66 -17.16 -6.57
C LYS A 152 17.69 -17.85 -5.68
N ALA A 153 18.46 -17.09 -4.89
CA ALA A 153 19.41 -17.65 -3.93
C ALA A 153 18.74 -18.54 -2.87
N ILE A 154 17.55 -18.17 -2.39
CA ILE A 154 16.78 -19.02 -1.45
C ILE A 154 16.20 -20.24 -2.16
N ARG A 155 15.72 -20.08 -3.41
CA ARG A 155 15.17 -21.15 -4.24
C ARG A 155 16.21 -22.23 -4.56
N GLU A 156 17.42 -21.81 -4.88
CA GLU A 156 18.52 -22.70 -5.29
C GLU A 156 19.37 -23.14 -4.09
N ALA A 157 19.06 -22.65 -2.88
CA ALA A 157 19.74 -23.07 -1.66
C ALA A 157 19.67 -24.61 -1.50
N PRO A 158 20.82 -25.29 -1.36
CA PRO A 158 20.85 -26.73 -1.14
C PRO A 158 20.25 -27.06 0.23
N THR A 159 19.78 -28.30 0.38
CA THR A 159 19.36 -28.81 1.68
C THR A 159 20.53 -28.73 2.65
N PRO A 160 20.39 -28.03 3.80
CA PRO A 160 21.49 -27.86 4.73
C PRO A 160 21.86 -29.22 5.32
N THR A 161 23.16 -29.47 5.43
CA THR A 161 23.74 -30.71 5.97
C THR A 161 24.24 -30.55 7.39
N ASN A 162 24.34 -29.31 7.87
CA ASN A 162 24.82 -28.97 9.21
C ASN A 162 24.12 -27.72 9.77
N VAL A 163 24.31 -27.49 11.07
CA VAL A 163 23.72 -26.37 11.82
C VAL A 163 24.15 -25.02 11.26
N THR A 164 25.38 -24.89 10.76
CA THR A 164 25.90 -23.63 10.21
C THR A 164 25.19 -23.25 8.91
N GLU A 165 25.05 -24.20 7.99
CA GLU A 165 24.30 -24.03 6.74
C GLU A 165 22.82 -23.70 7.02
N LEU A 166 22.22 -24.37 8.00
CA LEU A 166 20.84 -24.09 8.41
C LEU A 166 20.69 -22.67 8.95
N LYS A 167 21.63 -22.19 9.79
CA LYS A 167 21.63 -20.80 10.28
C LYS A 167 21.76 -19.80 9.14
N SER A 168 22.64 -20.06 8.17
CA SER A 168 22.81 -19.21 6.99
C SER A 168 21.52 -19.12 6.17
N PHE A 169 20.86 -20.25 5.92
CA PHE A 169 19.56 -20.29 5.24
C PHE A 169 18.49 -19.50 6.00
N LEU A 170 18.36 -19.73 7.31
CA LEU A 170 17.37 -19.04 8.14
C LEU A 170 17.64 -17.54 8.23
N GLY A 171 18.91 -17.12 8.24
CA GLY A 171 19.29 -15.70 8.21
C GLY A 171 18.86 -15.03 6.91
N LEU A 172 19.05 -15.70 5.78
CA LEU A 172 18.62 -15.20 4.46
C LEU A 172 17.09 -15.12 4.38
N LEU A 173 16.38 -16.12 4.90
CA LEU A 173 14.92 -16.14 4.95
C LEU A 173 14.38 -15.04 5.89
N ASN A 174 15.05 -14.78 7.01
CA ASN A 174 14.66 -13.77 7.97
C ASN A 174 14.69 -12.35 7.38
N TYR A 175 15.53 -12.10 6.38
CA TYR A 175 15.55 -10.82 5.66
C TYR A 175 14.23 -10.56 4.91
N TYR A 176 13.60 -11.60 4.35
CA TYR A 176 12.31 -11.53 3.67
C TYR A 176 11.12 -11.94 4.55
N HIS A 177 11.34 -12.06 5.85
CA HIS A 177 10.30 -12.45 6.81
C HIS A 177 9.06 -11.56 6.75
N LYS A 178 9.23 -10.27 6.45
CA LYS A 178 8.13 -9.32 6.29
C LYS A 178 7.16 -9.65 5.14
N PHE A 179 7.53 -10.53 4.21
CA PHE A 179 6.70 -10.99 3.09
C PHE A 179 6.05 -12.35 3.34
N LEU A 180 6.38 -13.01 4.46
CA LEU A 180 6.05 -14.40 4.69
C LEU A 180 5.04 -14.55 5.84
N PRO A 181 3.76 -14.82 5.55
CA PRO A 181 2.77 -15.08 6.59
C PRO A 181 3.11 -16.38 7.36
N ASP A 182 2.98 -16.36 8.69
CA ASP A 182 3.10 -17.54 9.57
C ASP A 182 4.37 -18.40 9.43
N VAL A 183 5.46 -17.80 8.93
CA VAL A 183 6.71 -18.52 8.67
C VAL A 183 7.31 -19.13 9.94
N ALA A 184 7.08 -18.56 11.13
CA ALA A 184 7.52 -19.16 12.40
C ALA A 184 6.96 -20.56 12.66
N THR A 185 5.72 -20.84 12.23
CA THR A 185 5.09 -22.16 12.36
C THR A 185 5.72 -23.14 11.41
N VAL A 186 5.97 -22.72 10.16
CA VAL A 186 6.63 -23.53 9.13
C VAL A 186 8.07 -23.86 9.51
N LEU A 187 8.81 -22.90 10.08
CA LEU A 187 10.22 -23.08 10.47
C LEU A 187 10.40 -23.80 11.81
N SER A 188 9.33 -24.09 12.55
CA SER A 188 9.40 -24.75 13.86
C SER A 188 10.24 -26.04 13.86
N PRO A 189 10.09 -26.98 12.88
CA PRO A 189 10.91 -28.19 12.81
C PRO A 189 12.40 -27.90 12.55
N LEU A 190 12.72 -26.79 11.87
CA LEU A 190 14.09 -26.37 11.57
C LEU A 190 14.75 -25.71 12.78
N HIS A 191 14.03 -24.86 13.52
CA HIS A 191 14.53 -24.26 14.76
C HIS A 191 14.83 -25.31 15.84
N LEU A 192 14.20 -26.49 15.79
CA LEU A 192 14.52 -27.59 16.69
C LEU A 192 15.98 -28.05 16.55
N LEU A 193 16.50 -28.11 15.31
CA LEU A 193 17.88 -28.50 15.02
C LEU A 193 18.93 -27.48 15.47
N LEU A 194 18.52 -26.26 15.83
CA LEU A 194 19.44 -25.22 16.33
C LEU A 194 19.68 -25.29 17.85
N ARG A 195 18.97 -26.16 18.58
CA ARG A 195 19.10 -26.27 20.04
C ARG A 195 20.39 -26.99 20.42
N LYS A 196 21.02 -26.55 21.51
CA LYS A 196 22.33 -27.08 21.97
C LYS A 196 22.31 -28.59 22.27
N ASP A 197 21.18 -29.11 22.76
CA ASP A 197 21.06 -30.52 23.18
C ASP A 197 20.37 -31.42 22.13
N THR A 198 20.28 -30.98 20.88
CA THR A 198 19.60 -31.74 19.82
C THR A 198 20.61 -32.28 18.81
N PRO A 199 20.74 -33.61 18.65
CA PRO A 199 21.61 -34.18 17.63
C PRO A 199 21.07 -33.82 16.24
N TRP A 200 21.99 -33.55 15.31
CA TRP A 200 21.61 -33.25 13.94
C TRP A 200 20.95 -34.47 13.28
N LYS A 201 19.64 -34.38 13.04
CA LYS A 201 18.86 -35.40 12.35
C LYS A 201 17.92 -34.74 11.37
N TRP A 202 18.29 -34.75 10.09
CA TRP A 202 17.42 -34.31 9.02
C TRP A 202 16.42 -35.40 8.67
N SER A 203 15.15 -35.19 9.01
CA SER A 203 14.06 -36.15 8.73
C SER A 203 13.06 -35.58 7.73
N GLN A 204 12.02 -36.35 7.43
CA GLN A 204 10.98 -35.93 6.49
C GLN A 204 10.25 -34.65 6.92
N ASP A 205 10.13 -34.39 8.24
CA ASP A 205 9.47 -33.19 8.74
C ASP A 205 10.30 -31.91 8.50
N GLN A 206 11.63 -32.01 8.66
CA GLN A 206 12.54 -30.89 8.34
C GLN A 206 12.60 -30.65 6.84
N GLU A 207 12.62 -31.71 6.03
CA GLU A 207 12.58 -31.57 4.57
C GLU A 207 11.28 -30.92 4.10
N LYS A 208 10.12 -31.36 4.63
CA LYS A 208 8.82 -30.73 4.32
C LYS A 208 8.80 -29.25 4.73
N ALA A 209 9.31 -28.92 5.91
CA ALA A 209 9.40 -27.53 6.38
C ALA A 209 10.30 -26.67 5.48
N PHE A 210 11.45 -27.21 5.09
CA PHE A 210 12.41 -26.54 4.21
C PHE A 210 11.81 -26.26 2.82
N GLN A 211 11.20 -27.26 2.19
CA GLN A 211 10.56 -27.08 0.88
C GLN A 211 9.36 -26.13 0.97
N LYS A 212 8.55 -26.20 2.03
CA LYS A 212 7.43 -25.27 2.24
C LYS A 212 7.92 -23.83 2.40
N ALA A 213 8.99 -23.61 3.16
CA ALA A 213 9.58 -22.28 3.33
C ALA A 213 10.09 -21.70 1.99
N LYS A 214 10.71 -22.54 1.14
CA LYS A 214 11.13 -22.15 -0.21
C LYS A 214 9.94 -21.81 -1.12
N ALA A 215 8.84 -22.57 -1.02
CA ALA A 215 7.63 -22.34 -1.80
C ALA A 215 6.87 -21.06 -1.41
N MET A 216 6.86 -20.69 -0.13
CA MET A 216 6.16 -19.47 0.33
C MET A 216 6.73 -18.17 -0.25
N LEU A 217 8.01 -18.15 -0.62
CA LEU A 217 8.61 -17.02 -1.33
C LEU A 217 8.16 -16.93 -2.80
N HIS A 218 7.67 -18.03 -3.38
CA HIS A 218 7.14 -18.04 -4.74
C HIS A 218 5.72 -17.46 -4.79
N SER A 219 4.93 -17.63 -3.73
CA SER A 219 3.60 -17.03 -3.60
C SER A 219 3.64 -15.60 -3.06
N SER A 220 4.78 -14.91 -3.20
CA SER A 220 5.09 -13.67 -2.49
C SER A 220 3.96 -12.65 -2.64
N SER A 221 3.29 -12.38 -1.53
CA SER A 221 2.32 -11.31 -1.43
C SER A 221 3.06 -9.99 -1.59
N VAL A 222 2.66 -9.21 -2.60
CA VAL A 222 3.08 -7.82 -2.74
C VAL A 222 2.73 -7.09 -1.44
N LEU A 223 3.72 -6.43 -0.83
CA LEU A 223 3.46 -5.58 0.33
C LEU A 223 3.12 -4.19 -0.18
N THR A 224 1.98 -3.65 0.22
CA THR A 224 1.60 -2.29 -0.16
C THR A 224 2.52 -1.26 0.51
N HIS A 225 2.66 -0.09 -0.12
CA HIS A 225 3.40 1.02 0.47
C HIS A 225 2.71 1.52 1.73
N TYR A 226 3.51 1.82 2.74
CA TYR A 226 3.00 2.47 3.94
C TYR A 226 2.60 3.90 3.63
N ASP A 227 1.41 4.29 4.09
CA ASP A 227 0.83 5.62 3.90
C ASP A 227 0.32 6.16 5.26
N GLU A 228 0.82 7.33 5.63
CA GLU A 228 0.48 8.03 6.87
C GLU A 228 -0.97 8.50 6.92
N LYS A 229 -1.66 8.59 5.77
CA LYS A 229 -3.05 9.06 5.68
C LYS A 229 -4.05 7.92 5.69
N LYS A 230 -3.64 6.69 5.38
CA LYS A 230 -4.52 5.52 5.31
C LYS A 230 -4.72 4.89 6.69
N PRO A 231 -5.93 4.41 7.03
CA PRO A 231 -6.15 3.71 8.29
C PRO A 231 -5.31 2.44 8.41
N LEU A 232 -4.95 2.09 9.65
CA LEU A 232 -4.11 0.94 9.96
C LEU A 232 -4.92 -0.16 10.64
N VAL A 233 -4.66 -1.41 10.25
CA VAL A 233 -5.20 -2.59 10.88
C VAL A 233 -4.05 -3.50 11.28
N VAL A 234 -4.03 -3.92 12.54
CA VAL A 234 -3.09 -4.92 13.06
C VAL A 234 -3.90 -6.16 13.39
N ALA A 235 -3.66 -7.26 12.67
CA ALA A 235 -4.22 -8.56 13.03
C ALA A 235 -3.14 -9.45 13.61
N CYS A 236 -3.48 -10.22 14.63
CA CYS A 236 -2.54 -11.14 15.28
C CYS A 236 -3.24 -12.44 15.69
N ASP A 237 -2.45 -13.51 15.74
CA ASP A 237 -2.90 -14.86 16.10
C ASP A 237 -1.79 -15.60 16.87
N ALA A 238 -2.18 -16.50 17.78
CA ALA A 238 -1.29 -17.38 18.50
C ALA A 238 -1.57 -18.86 18.23
N SER A 239 -0.63 -19.49 17.52
CA SER A 239 -0.61 -20.95 17.39
C SER A 239 0.06 -21.63 18.60
N PRO A 240 -0.06 -22.97 18.74
CA PRO A 240 0.68 -23.73 19.75
C PRO A 240 2.21 -23.59 19.65
N TYR A 241 2.73 -23.21 18.49
CA TYR A 241 4.16 -23.20 18.18
C TYR A 241 4.76 -21.79 18.09
N GLY A 242 3.98 -20.81 17.68
CA GLY A 242 4.45 -19.47 17.33
C GLY A 242 3.33 -18.44 17.30
N LEU A 243 3.75 -17.17 17.21
CA LEU A 243 2.89 -16.01 17.07
C LEU A 243 2.97 -15.50 15.63
N GLY A 244 1.84 -15.07 15.10
CA GLY A 244 1.71 -14.39 13.81
C GLY A 244 1.09 -13.00 13.99
N ALA A 245 1.49 -12.07 13.14
CA ALA A 245 0.93 -10.73 13.07
C ALA A 245 1.06 -10.16 11.65
N VAL A 246 0.10 -9.34 11.25
CA VAL A 246 0.12 -8.59 10.00
C VAL A 246 -0.30 -7.15 10.27
N LEU A 247 0.46 -6.22 9.72
CA LEU A 247 0.11 -4.82 9.60
C LEU A 247 -0.45 -4.59 8.21
N SER A 248 -1.63 -3.98 8.10
CA SER A 248 -2.31 -3.71 6.84
C SER A 248 -2.87 -2.29 6.78
N HIS A 249 -3.05 -1.79 5.57
CA HIS A 249 -3.93 -0.65 5.30
C HIS A 249 -5.34 -1.11 5.00
N ARG A 250 -6.32 -0.47 5.63
CA ARG A 250 -7.74 -0.61 5.27
C ARG A 250 -8.02 0.28 4.07
N MET A 251 -8.37 -0.34 2.95
CA MET A 251 -8.77 0.35 1.72
C MET A 251 -10.23 0.82 1.80
N SER A 252 -10.61 1.75 0.92
CA SER A 252 -11.97 2.31 0.88
C SER A 252 -13.05 1.29 0.54
N ASP A 253 -12.69 0.22 -0.16
CA ASP A 253 -13.56 -0.93 -0.49
C ASP A 253 -13.70 -1.93 0.67
N GLY A 254 -13.03 -1.70 1.80
CA GLY A 254 -13.05 -2.57 2.96
C GLY A 254 -12.01 -3.69 2.95
N THR A 255 -11.20 -3.81 1.89
CA THR A 255 -10.10 -4.79 1.83
C THR A 255 -8.91 -4.35 2.70
N ASP A 256 -8.19 -5.32 3.25
CA ASP A 256 -6.96 -5.08 4.03
C ASP A 256 -5.74 -5.46 3.18
N LEU A 257 -4.93 -4.48 2.79
CA LEU A 257 -3.69 -4.70 2.04
C LEU A 257 -2.48 -4.75 2.97
N PRO A 258 -1.67 -5.82 2.94
CA PRO A 258 -0.58 -6.03 3.89
C PRO A 258 0.58 -5.06 3.63
N VAL A 259 1.01 -4.36 4.66
CA VAL A 259 2.22 -3.52 4.69
C VAL A 259 3.42 -4.35 5.16
N ALA A 260 3.22 -5.19 6.17
CA ALA A 260 4.26 -6.05 6.70
C ALA A 260 3.69 -7.25 7.47
N TYR A 261 4.30 -8.42 7.28
CA TYR A 261 4.09 -9.59 8.13
C TYR A 261 5.13 -9.68 9.24
N ALA A 262 4.75 -10.31 10.35
CA ALA A 262 5.64 -10.65 11.43
C ALA A 262 5.24 -11.97 12.06
N SER A 263 6.21 -12.82 12.38
CA SER A 263 6.00 -14.03 13.15
C SER A 263 7.23 -14.38 13.99
N ARG A 264 7.03 -15.09 15.11
CA ARG A 264 8.13 -15.67 15.89
C ARG A 264 7.72 -16.97 16.57
N THR A 265 8.67 -17.88 16.79
CA THR A 265 8.43 -19.11 17.55
C THR A 265 8.31 -18.79 19.04
N LEU A 266 7.43 -19.50 19.75
CA LEU A 266 7.29 -19.40 21.21
C LEU A 266 8.51 -20.02 21.92
N SER A 267 8.98 -19.36 22.97
CA SER A 267 9.98 -19.91 23.90
C SER A 267 9.43 -21.08 24.72
N ALA A 268 10.31 -21.83 25.39
CA ALA A 268 9.90 -22.96 26.22
C ALA A 268 8.97 -22.57 27.38
N ALA A 269 9.11 -21.33 27.90
CA ALA A 269 8.22 -20.80 28.92
C ALA A 269 6.86 -20.38 28.32
N GLU A 270 6.88 -19.65 27.19
CA GLU A 270 5.65 -19.17 26.54
C GLU A 270 4.79 -20.32 26.00
N LYS A 271 5.38 -21.46 25.62
CA LYS A 271 4.63 -22.66 25.21
C LYS A 271 3.71 -23.19 26.30
N LYS A 272 4.06 -22.98 27.58
CA LYS A 272 3.28 -23.42 28.74
C LYS A 272 2.19 -22.42 29.15
N TYR A 273 2.11 -21.27 28.49
CA TYR A 273 1.07 -20.28 28.77
C TYR A 273 -0.30 -20.83 28.39
N SER A 274 -1.34 -20.34 29.07
CA SER A 274 -2.72 -20.64 28.67
C SER A 274 -3.01 -20.05 27.29
N GLN A 275 -4.05 -20.54 26.60
CA GLN A 275 -4.40 -20.00 25.27
C GLN A 275 -4.63 -18.48 25.34
N LEU A 276 -5.39 -18.02 26.33
CA LEU A 276 -5.64 -16.60 26.57
C LEU A 276 -4.33 -15.79 26.70
N GLU A 277 -3.35 -16.31 27.43
CA GLU A 277 -2.05 -15.65 27.59
C GLU A 277 -1.21 -15.67 26.31
N LYS A 278 -1.34 -16.70 25.47
CA LYS A 278 -0.66 -16.76 24.16
C LYS A 278 -1.26 -15.75 23.19
N GLU A 279 -2.58 -15.60 23.16
CA GLU A 279 -3.26 -14.60 22.34
C GLU A 279 -2.92 -13.17 22.79
N ALA A 280 -2.92 -12.92 24.10
CA ALA A 280 -2.48 -11.63 24.64
C ALA A 280 -1.01 -11.34 24.29
N LEU A 281 -0.15 -12.36 24.30
CA LEU A 281 1.24 -12.24 23.88
C LEU A 281 1.37 -11.95 22.38
N ALA A 282 0.49 -12.48 21.52
CA ALA A 282 0.45 -12.18 20.09
C ALA A 282 0.21 -10.69 19.85
N ILE A 283 -0.77 -10.10 20.55
CA ILE A 283 -1.07 -8.66 20.50
C ILE A 283 0.17 -7.85 20.88
N ILE A 284 0.78 -8.16 22.02
CA ILE A 284 1.96 -7.42 22.51
C ILE A 284 3.15 -7.56 21.58
N PHE A 285 3.32 -8.75 20.99
CA PHE A 285 4.34 -8.97 19.98
C PHE A 285 4.09 -8.11 18.73
N ALA A 286 2.86 -8.09 18.22
CA ALA A 286 2.47 -7.32 17.04
C ALA A 286 2.72 -5.82 17.25
N VAL A 287 2.21 -5.26 18.35
CA VAL A 287 2.34 -3.84 18.67
C VAL A 287 3.79 -3.42 18.85
N ARG A 288 4.61 -4.23 19.54
CA ARG A 288 6.05 -3.96 19.67
C ARG A 288 6.78 -4.07 18.35
N LYS A 289 6.41 -5.03 17.51
CA LYS A 289 7.08 -5.27 16.23
C LYS A 289 6.76 -4.18 15.21
N PHE A 290 5.55 -3.63 15.25
CA PHE A 290 5.09 -2.56 14.36
C PHE A 290 5.11 -1.18 15.01
N HIS A 291 5.83 -1.01 16.12
CA HIS A 291 5.87 0.25 16.88
C HIS A 291 6.15 1.46 15.99
N ASP A 292 7.19 1.40 15.15
CA ASP A 292 7.60 2.51 14.28
C ASP A 292 6.52 2.90 13.24
N TYR A 293 5.58 2.00 12.94
CA TYR A 293 4.47 2.26 12.03
C TYR A 293 3.22 2.80 12.73
N ILE A 294 2.92 2.30 13.93
CA ILE A 294 1.62 2.54 14.59
C ILE A 294 1.69 3.59 15.70
N TYR A 295 2.89 3.89 16.22
CA TYR A 295 3.04 4.81 17.33
C TYR A 295 2.57 6.22 16.98
N GLY A 296 1.79 6.83 17.87
CA GLY A 296 1.18 8.15 17.64
C GLY A 296 -0.02 8.15 16.67
N ARG A 297 -0.41 6.99 16.12
CA ARG A 297 -1.56 6.84 15.22
C ARG A 297 -2.64 5.98 15.84
N LYS A 298 -3.90 6.22 15.44
CA LYS A 298 -5.00 5.30 15.72
C LYS A 298 -4.96 4.13 14.73
N PHE A 299 -5.06 2.91 15.23
CA PHE A 299 -5.20 1.72 14.42
C PHE A 299 -6.39 0.88 14.88
N VAL A 300 -6.66 -0.24 14.20
CA VAL A 300 -7.66 -1.23 14.61
C VAL A 300 -6.95 -2.53 14.92
N LEU A 301 -7.13 -3.04 16.14
CA LEU A 301 -6.54 -4.32 16.55
C LEU A 301 -7.55 -5.48 16.37
N HIS A 302 -7.21 -6.44 15.52
CA HIS A 302 -7.96 -7.68 15.31
C HIS A 302 -7.30 -8.86 16.04
N SER A 303 -8.08 -9.51 16.91
CA SER A 303 -7.74 -10.77 17.56
C SER A 303 -9.01 -11.62 17.64
N ASP A 304 -8.85 -12.94 17.57
CA ASP A 304 -9.93 -13.93 17.62
C ASP A 304 -10.43 -14.23 19.05
N HIS A 305 -9.75 -13.70 20.08
CA HIS A 305 -10.00 -14.07 21.47
C HIS A 305 -10.78 -12.99 22.25
N LYS A 306 -12.13 -13.07 22.19
CA LYS A 306 -13.08 -12.10 22.77
C LYS A 306 -12.79 -11.63 24.22
N PRO A 307 -12.38 -12.48 25.17
CA PRO A 307 -11.99 -12.03 26.52
C PRO A 307 -10.91 -10.93 26.56
N LEU A 308 -10.02 -10.87 25.58
CA LEU A 308 -8.94 -9.87 25.54
C LEU A 308 -9.47 -8.46 25.29
N GLN A 309 -10.64 -8.30 24.66
CA GLN A 309 -11.29 -7.00 24.52
C GLN A 309 -11.62 -6.37 25.87
N PHE A 310 -11.82 -7.19 26.91
CA PHE A 310 -12.08 -6.71 28.27
C PHE A 310 -10.79 -6.51 29.07
N LEU A 311 -9.85 -7.45 28.95
CA LEU A 311 -8.61 -7.46 29.74
C LEU A 311 -7.59 -6.41 29.27
N LEU A 312 -7.57 -6.12 27.97
CA LEU A 312 -6.63 -5.22 27.31
C LEU A 312 -7.38 -4.07 26.62
N SER A 313 -8.44 -3.56 27.24
CA SER A 313 -9.20 -2.42 26.71
C SER A 313 -8.48 -1.10 27.01
N GLU A 314 -8.52 -0.16 26.07
CA GLU A 314 -8.10 1.23 26.31
C GLU A 314 -9.01 1.95 27.32
N SER A 315 -10.31 1.64 27.30
CA SER A 315 -11.35 2.38 28.02
C SER A 315 -11.68 1.85 29.42
N LYS A 316 -11.15 0.68 29.79
CA LYS A 316 -11.51 0.00 31.05
C LYS A 316 -10.32 -0.06 31.99
N GLN A 317 -10.61 -0.03 33.29
CA GLN A 317 -9.59 -0.21 34.31
C GLN A 317 -8.94 -1.59 34.19
N ILE A 318 -7.62 -1.62 34.37
CA ILE A 318 -6.83 -2.86 34.37
C ILE A 318 -7.34 -3.73 35.53
N PRO A 319 -7.79 -4.97 35.28
CA PRO A 319 -8.34 -5.81 36.34
C PRO A 319 -7.28 -6.15 37.39
N LEU A 320 -7.53 -5.79 38.66
CA LEU A 320 -6.63 -6.05 39.78
C LEU A 320 -6.39 -7.55 40.03
N LEU A 321 -7.37 -8.39 39.69
CA LEU A 321 -7.30 -9.84 39.81
C LEU A 321 -6.64 -10.53 38.60
N ALA A 322 -6.28 -9.79 37.54
CA ALA A 322 -5.55 -10.36 36.42
C ALA A 322 -4.12 -10.73 36.84
N SER A 323 -3.52 -11.69 36.14
CA SER A 323 -2.12 -12.05 36.39
C SER A 323 -1.19 -10.85 36.19
N SER A 324 -0.11 -10.78 36.96
CA SER A 324 0.90 -9.70 36.88
C SER A 324 1.48 -9.52 35.46
N ARG A 325 1.42 -10.57 34.64
CA ARG A 325 1.82 -10.53 33.23
C ARG A 325 0.81 -9.74 32.38
N ILE A 326 -0.47 -10.06 32.50
CA ILE A 326 -1.56 -9.37 31.78
C ILE A 326 -1.60 -7.89 32.19
N GLN A 327 -1.41 -7.58 33.48
CA GLN A 327 -1.35 -6.18 33.94
C GLN A 327 -0.22 -5.40 33.26
N ARG A 328 0.99 -5.96 33.20
CA ARG A 328 2.13 -5.33 32.49
C ARG A 328 1.87 -5.14 31.00
N TRP A 329 1.16 -6.07 30.38
CA TRP A 329 0.78 -5.96 28.97
C TRP A 329 -0.27 -4.90 28.72
N ALA A 330 -1.27 -4.76 29.60
CA ALA A 330 -2.25 -3.69 29.54
C ALA A 330 -1.58 -2.31 29.66
N ILE A 331 -0.62 -2.14 30.59
CA ILE A 331 0.17 -0.90 30.72
C ILE A 331 0.99 -0.62 29.45
N ALA A 332 1.57 -1.65 28.83
CA ALA A 332 2.32 -1.46 27.59
C ALA A 332 1.40 -1.04 26.44
N LEU A 333 0.17 -1.56 26.38
CA LEU A 333 -0.81 -1.21 25.36
C LEU A 333 -1.43 0.16 25.58
N SER A 334 -1.52 0.67 26.81
CA SER A 334 -2.06 2.01 27.07
C SER A 334 -1.23 3.15 26.48
N ALA A 335 -0.04 2.87 25.96
CA ALA A 335 0.76 3.82 25.18
C ALA A 335 0.27 3.99 23.73
N TYR A 336 -0.75 3.24 23.31
CA TYR A 336 -1.26 3.18 21.94
C TYR A 336 -2.76 3.44 21.91
N ASN A 337 -3.27 3.87 20.74
CA ASN A 337 -4.68 4.16 20.49
C ASN A 337 -5.22 3.15 19.46
N TYR A 338 -6.11 2.23 19.86
CA TYR A 338 -6.49 1.08 19.04
C TYR A 338 -7.94 0.58 19.20
#